data_AF-A0A7X4A5D4-F1
#
_entry.id   AF-A0A7X4A5D4-F1
#
_cell.length_a   1.000
_cell.length_b   1.000
_cell.length_c   1.000
_cell.angle_alpha   90.00
_cell.angle_beta   90.00
_cell.angle_gamma   90.00
#
_symmetry.space_group_name_H-M   'P 1'
#
loop_
_entity.id
_entity.type
_entity.pdbx_description
1 polymer ?
#
loop_
_entity_poly.entity_id
_entity_poly.type
_entity_poly.pdbx_seq_one_letter_code
_entity_poly.pdbx_strand_id
1 'polypeptide(L)'
;MPDDSRQALAAADRGSALKNPVRFVTAASLFDGHDASINIMRRILQAQGAEVVHLGHNRSVDEIVKAAIEEDAHGIAVSSYQGGHVEFFKYMVDRLNKLRAGHIKVFGGGGGTIVPEEIRELHDHGVARIYSPYDGQNLGLPGMIADMLATADVDLAAAPPPNLNALDAAHTGVVARLISCLESGTLPQTMAAEIAERAAQIGTPVLGITGTGGAGKSSLTDEIVQRFRQDQPDLRIALIAIDPTRRRTGGALLGDRIRMNAIDSDRVYMRSIATRGAEGEVPPVTPRAIEVCKAAGFDLVIVETPGIGQGDAGIVPYVGLSLYVMTPEFGAASQLEKIDMLDYADFVAINKFDRKGGKDALRDVAKQVQRNREAFGARPEEMPVYGTIASRFNDDGVTALYLGLLSNLRDKGLKAGESKWPATDVRHSSDNRAIIPPDRTRYLSEISATVRGYHEWAGEQAQIARERQQLTAAKSMLGKKDSPKALDRLIAKKEAALDARARKLLEIWPQVQADYAGDEYKVKIRGRELSYSLKTKSLSGTPVPRVALPKWQDDGEILHWLLRENVPGSYPYTAGVFAFKREGEDPTRMFAGEGDAARTNRRFHYLSENS
;
A
#
# COMPACT_ATOMS: atom_id res chain seq x y z
N MET A 1 9.41 -18.98 5.23
CA MET A 1 8.58 -19.75 4.27
C MET A 1 8.16 -18.85 3.10
N PRO A 2 8.96 -18.75 2.02
CA PRO A 2 8.60 -17.95 0.84
C PRO A 2 8.22 -18.79 -0.41
N ASP A 3 8.28 -20.13 -0.35
CA ASP A 3 8.27 -20.98 -1.56
C ASP A 3 6.87 -21.41 -2.06
N ASP A 4 5.86 -21.53 -1.19
CA ASP A 4 4.53 -22.05 -1.60
C ASP A 4 3.79 -21.13 -2.59
N SER A 5 4.05 -19.83 -2.54
CA SER A 5 3.41 -18.86 -3.43
C SER A 5 3.86 -19.00 -4.90
N ARG A 6 5.06 -19.53 -5.15
CA ARG A 6 5.57 -19.76 -6.51
C ARG A 6 5.06 -21.06 -7.11
N GLN A 7 4.89 -22.10 -6.30
CA GLN A 7 4.39 -23.39 -6.77
C GLN A 7 2.89 -23.32 -7.16
N ALA A 8 2.08 -22.56 -6.41
CA ALA A 8 0.68 -22.33 -6.78
C ALA A 8 0.51 -21.59 -8.13
N LEU A 9 1.48 -20.75 -8.52
CA LEU A 9 1.50 -20.03 -9.80
C LEU A 9 1.98 -20.90 -10.98
N ALA A 10 2.76 -21.96 -10.71
CA ALA A 10 3.30 -22.84 -11.75
C ALA A 10 2.33 -23.94 -12.19
N ALA A 11 1.34 -24.30 -11.35
CA ALA A 11 0.33 -25.32 -11.63
C ALA A 11 -0.93 -24.80 -12.34
N ALA A 12 -1.01 -23.50 -12.65
CA ALA A 12 -2.11 -22.91 -13.42
C ALA A 12 -1.94 -23.19 -14.92
N ASP A 13 -1.90 -24.46 -15.32
CA ASP A 13 -1.93 -24.87 -16.72
C ASP A 13 -3.40 -25.00 -17.17
N ARG A 14 -3.83 -24.02 -17.97
CA ARG A 14 -5.00 -24.00 -18.87
C ARG A 14 -6.39 -24.19 -18.26
N GLY A 15 -6.88 -23.13 -17.60
CA GLY A 15 -8.29 -22.77 -17.81
C GLY A 15 -8.52 -22.46 -19.31
N SER A 16 -9.72 -22.70 -19.84
CA SER A 16 -10.03 -22.36 -21.23
C SER A 16 -9.73 -20.88 -21.47
N ALA A 17 -9.08 -20.55 -22.58
CA ALA A 17 -8.86 -19.16 -22.95
C ALA A 17 -10.21 -18.41 -22.95
N LEU A 18 -10.26 -17.25 -22.29
CA LEU A 18 -11.43 -16.39 -22.27
C LEU A 18 -11.82 -16.03 -23.70
N LYS A 19 -13.12 -16.09 -24.00
CA LYS A 19 -13.64 -15.74 -25.33
C LYS A 19 -13.74 -14.24 -25.51
N ASN A 20 -14.04 -13.52 -24.42
CA ASN A 20 -14.21 -12.07 -24.40
C ASN A 20 -13.14 -11.40 -23.52
N PRO A 21 -12.90 -10.08 -23.68
CA PRO A 21 -12.05 -9.31 -22.78
C PRO A 21 -12.74 -9.08 -21.43
N VAL A 22 -12.77 -10.12 -20.59
CA VAL A 22 -13.49 -10.11 -19.32
C VAL A 22 -12.88 -9.10 -18.35
N ARG A 23 -13.73 -8.19 -17.85
CA ARG A 23 -13.38 -7.14 -16.89
C ARG A 23 -14.01 -7.39 -15.52
N PHE A 24 -13.22 -7.28 -14.46
CA PHE A 24 -13.67 -7.43 -13.08
C PHE A 24 -13.40 -6.18 -12.24
N VAL A 25 -14.37 -5.79 -11.40
CA VAL A 25 -14.14 -4.87 -10.28
C VAL A 25 -13.92 -5.70 -9.01
N THR A 26 -12.84 -5.41 -8.28
CA THR A 26 -12.49 -6.14 -7.04
C THR A 26 -12.35 -5.19 -5.86
N ALA A 27 -12.97 -5.52 -4.72
CA ALA A 27 -12.92 -4.70 -3.50
C ALA A 27 -13.11 -5.54 -2.22
N ALA A 28 -12.75 -4.98 -1.05
CA ALA A 28 -13.29 -5.43 0.23
C ALA A 28 -14.45 -4.54 0.67
N SER A 29 -15.42 -5.09 1.42
CA SER A 29 -16.64 -4.40 1.83
C SER A 29 -16.40 -3.18 2.72
N LEU A 30 -17.45 -2.40 2.97
CA LEU A 30 -17.40 -1.20 3.80
C LEU A 30 -16.91 -1.53 5.21
N PHE A 31 -16.01 -0.70 5.75
CA PHE A 31 -15.33 -0.88 7.03
C PHE A 31 -14.56 -2.21 7.18
N ASP A 32 -14.31 -2.90 6.08
CA ASP A 32 -13.49 -4.10 6.06
C ASP A 32 -12.07 -3.78 5.59
N GLY A 33 -11.09 -4.02 6.47
CA GLY A 33 -9.67 -3.91 6.18
C GLY A 33 -9.02 -5.22 5.71
N HIS A 34 -9.77 -6.33 5.65
CA HIS A 34 -9.24 -7.64 5.26
C HIS A 34 -9.07 -7.75 3.74
N ASP A 35 -8.01 -7.15 3.21
CA ASP A 35 -7.73 -7.15 1.77
C ASP A 35 -6.85 -8.32 1.30
N ALA A 36 -6.31 -9.12 2.23
CA ALA A 36 -5.37 -10.19 1.92
C ALA A 36 -5.98 -11.23 0.96
N SER A 37 -7.23 -11.62 1.20
CA SER A 37 -7.95 -12.60 0.37
C SER A 37 -8.23 -12.06 -1.03
N ILE A 38 -8.83 -10.88 -1.14
CA ILE A 38 -9.16 -10.27 -2.44
C ILE A 38 -7.90 -9.94 -3.26
N ASN A 39 -6.78 -9.61 -2.60
CA ASN A 39 -5.48 -9.42 -3.25
C ASN A 39 -4.94 -10.71 -3.89
N ILE A 40 -5.19 -11.87 -3.28
CA ILE A 40 -4.83 -13.18 -3.88
C ILE A 40 -5.77 -13.47 -5.05
N MET A 41 -7.08 -13.30 -4.87
CA MET A 41 -8.08 -13.58 -5.91
C MET A 41 -7.84 -12.74 -7.18
N ARG A 42 -7.60 -11.43 -7.03
CA ARG A 42 -7.33 -10.56 -8.19
C ARG A 42 -6.05 -10.91 -8.94
N ARG A 43 -5.02 -11.43 -8.25
CA ARG A 43 -3.77 -11.86 -8.89
C ARG A 43 -4.01 -13.07 -9.78
N ILE A 44 -4.84 -14.00 -9.32
CA ILE A 44 -5.22 -15.19 -10.09
C ILE A 44 -6.12 -14.79 -11.27
N LEU A 45 -7.09 -13.87 -11.07
CA LEU A 45 -7.90 -13.31 -12.16
C LEU A 45 -7.03 -12.71 -13.27
N GLN A 46 -6.09 -11.84 -12.91
CA GLN A 46 -5.15 -11.24 -13.86
C GLN A 46 -4.26 -12.30 -14.55
N ALA A 47 -3.84 -13.33 -13.81
CA ALA A 47 -3.03 -14.40 -14.35
C ALA A 47 -3.79 -15.28 -15.35
N GLN A 48 -5.12 -15.38 -15.20
CA GLN A 48 -6.01 -16.11 -16.11
C GLN A 48 -6.59 -15.23 -17.23
N GLY A 49 -6.07 -14.01 -17.42
CA GLY A 49 -6.37 -13.19 -18.59
C GLY A 49 -7.38 -12.06 -18.38
N ALA A 50 -7.96 -11.91 -17.19
CA ALA A 50 -8.91 -10.83 -16.93
C ALA A 50 -8.24 -9.46 -16.76
N GLU A 51 -8.96 -8.42 -17.15
CA GLU A 51 -8.66 -7.02 -16.83
C GLU A 51 -9.29 -6.68 -15.47
N VAL A 52 -8.48 -6.41 -14.45
CA VAL A 52 -8.97 -6.23 -13.07
C VAL A 52 -8.84 -4.78 -12.63
N VAL A 53 -9.97 -4.11 -12.45
CA VAL A 53 -10.08 -2.81 -11.79
C VAL A 53 -10.13 -3.06 -10.28
N HIS A 54 -9.06 -2.71 -9.57
CA HIS A 54 -8.97 -2.98 -8.14
C HIS A 54 -9.23 -1.71 -7.33
N LEU A 55 -10.22 -1.73 -6.44
CA LEU A 55 -10.60 -0.59 -5.60
C LEU A 55 -9.96 -0.62 -4.21
N GLY A 56 -9.28 -1.71 -3.83
CA GLY A 56 -8.70 -1.88 -2.50
C GLY A 56 -9.75 -2.31 -1.47
N HIS A 57 -9.67 -1.74 -0.27
CA HIS A 57 -10.50 -2.10 0.88
C HIS A 57 -11.37 -0.94 1.36
N ASN A 58 -12.28 -1.19 2.30
CA ASN A 58 -13.19 -0.20 2.85
C ASN A 58 -14.02 0.52 1.77
N ARG A 59 -14.76 -0.22 0.95
CA ARG A 59 -15.58 0.34 -0.13
C ARG A 59 -17.07 0.15 0.13
N SER A 60 -17.82 1.24 0.00
CA SER A 60 -19.27 1.21 0.02
C SER A 60 -19.84 0.52 -1.23
N VAL A 61 -21.09 0.08 -1.15
CA VAL A 61 -21.80 -0.49 -2.30
C VAL A 61 -21.89 0.54 -3.44
N ASP A 62 -22.20 1.80 -3.13
CA ASP A 62 -22.34 2.84 -4.16
C ASP A 62 -21.01 3.10 -4.90
N GLU A 63 -19.87 3.12 -4.20
CA GLU A 63 -18.55 3.21 -4.85
C GLU A 63 -18.28 2.03 -5.78
N ILE A 64 -18.54 0.80 -5.32
CA ILE A 64 -18.29 -0.42 -6.12
C ILE A 64 -19.20 -0.47 -7.35
N VAL A 65 -20.49 -0.19 -7.17
CA VAL A 65 -21.48 -0.22 -8.25
C VAL A 65 -21.20 0.88 -9.27
N LYS A 66 -20.89 2.10 -8.82
CA LYS A 66 -20.50 3.20 -9.70
C LYS A 66 -19.29 2.80 -10.55
N ALA A 67 -18.22 2.30 -9.91
CA ALA A 67 -17.05 1.84 -10.63
C ALA A 67 -17.38 0.72 -11.64
N ALA A 68 -18.17 -0.28 -11.25
CA ALA A 68 -18.54 -1.38 -12.15
C ALA A 68 -19.31 -0.92 -13.40
N ILE A 69 -20.18 0.07 -13.25
CA ILE A 69 -20.95 0.66 -14.37
C ILE A 69 -20.04 1.50 -15.27
N GLU A 70 -19.21 2.37 -14.69
CA GLU A 70 -18.29 3.21 -15.46
C GLU A 70 -17.25 2.38 -16.24
N GLU A 71 -16.84 1.26 -15.66
CA GLU A 71 -15.87 0.34 -16.26
C GLU A 71 -16.52 -0.69 -17.21
N ASP A 72 -17.86 -0.69 -17.33
CA ASP A 72 -18.67 -1.69 -18.06
C ASP A 72 -18.20 -3.12 -17.76
N ALA A 73 -18.10 -3.44 -16.47
CA ALA A 73 -17.51 -4.69 -15.99
C ALA A 73 -18.42 -5.89 -16.22
N HIS A 74 -17.82 -7.08 -16.40
CA HIS A 74 -18.56 -8.33 -16.51
C HIS A 74 -18.96 -8.86 -15.12
N GLY A 75 -18.09 -8.62 -14.13
CA GLY A 75 -18.33 -9.07 -12.77
C GLY A 75 -17.71 -8.17 -11.70
N ILE A 76 -18.24 -8.33 -10.49
CA ILE A 76 -17.76 -7.71 -9.26
C ILE A 76 -17.37 -8.85 -8.32
N ALA A 77 -16.18 -8.81 -7.72
CA ALA A 77 -15.78 -9.75 -6.67
C ALA A 77 -15.49 -9.00 -5.37
N VAL A 78 -16.21 -9.35 -4.30
CA VAL A 78 -16.09 -8.70 -2.99
C VAL A 78 -15.68 -9.67 -1.89
N SER A 79 -14.68 -9.30 -1.09
CA SER A 79 -14.43 -9.96 0.20
C SER A 79 -15.15 -9.25 1.34
N SER A 80 -15.83 -10.00 2.22
CA SER A 80 -16.51 -9.45 3.40
C SER A 80 -16.30 -10.34 4.63
N TYR A 81 -15.51 -9.84 5.60
CA TYR A 81 -15.12 -10.57 6.82
C TYR A 81 -15.68 -9.97 8.12
N GLN A 82 -16.26 -8.77 8.07
CA GLN A 82 -16.76 -8.03 9.25
C GLN A 82 -18.23 -8.35 9.61
N GLY A 83 -18.93 -9.14 8.79
CA GLY A 83 -20.38 -9.33 8.92
C GLY A 83 -21.18 -8.24 8.19
N GLY A 84 -22.52 -8.30 8.29
CA GLY A 84 -23.42 -7.43 7.51
C GLY A 84 -23.39 -7.70 5.99
N HIS A 85 -22.84 -8.85 5.60
CA HIS A 85 -22.66 -9.25 4.20
C HIS A 85 -23.98 -9.52 3.50
N VAL A 86 -25.00 -10.02 4.20
CA VAL A 86 -26.32 -10.27 3.61
C VAL A 86 -26.92 -8.96 3.09
N GLU A 87 -26.98 -7.94 3.95
CA GLU A 87 -27.48 -6.61 3.59
C GLU A 87 -26.62 -5.96 2.52
N PHE A 88 -25.29 -6.07 2.65
CA PHE A 88 -24.34 -5.49 1.71
C PHE A 88 -24.52 -6.05 0.28
N PHE A 89 -24.57 -7.37 0.12
CA PHE A 89 -24.71 -8.00 -1.19
C PHE A 89 -26.12 -7.80 -1.77
N LYS A 90 -27.18 -7.87 -0.96
CA LYS A 90 -28.55 -7.57 -1.42
C LYS A 90 -28.66 -6.13 -1.92
N TYR A 91 -28.15 -5.18 -1.15
CA TYR A 91 -28.14 -3.77 -1.55
C TYR A 91 -27.37 -3.57 -2.86
N MET A 92 -26.25 -4.27 -3.06
CA MET A 92 -25.48 -4.23 -4.31
C MET A 92 -26.28 -4.73 -5.52
N VAL A 93 -26.93 -5.89 -5.40
CA VAL A 93 -27.77 -6.44 -6.48
C VAL A 93 -28.95 -5.50 -6.79
N ASP A 94 -29.64 -5.00 -5.76
CA ASP A 94 -30.75 -4.07 -5.92
C ASP A 94 -30.31 -2.77 -6.60
N ARG A 95 -29.13 -2.24 -6.22
CA ARG A 95 -28.57 -1.03 -6.80
C ARG A 95 -28.21 -1.20 -8.28
N LEU A 96 -27.59 -2.32 -8.64
CA LEU A 96 -27.29 -2.67 -10.03
C LEU A 96 -28.57 -2.76 -10.87
N ASN A 97 -29.59 -3.46 -10.36
CA ASN A 97 -30.88 -3.59 -11.04
C ASN A 97 -31.58 -2.23 -11.22
N LYS A 98 -31.60 -1.40 -10.17
CA LYS A 98 -32.17 -0.05 -10.21
C LYS A 98 -31.49 0.85 -11.26
N LEU A 99 -30.18 0.68 -11.46
CA LEU A 99 -29.39 1.41 -12.45
C LEU A 99 -29.34 0.72 -13.83
N ARG A 100 -30.17 -0.33 -14.06
CA ARG A 100 -30.23 -1.10 -15.31
C ARG A 100 -28.90 -1.79 -15.67
N ALA A 101 -28.09 -2.11 -14.68
CA ALA A 101 -26.81 -2.81 -14.79
C ALA A 101 -26.86 -4.24 -14.23
N GLY A 102 -28.05 -4.88 -14.22
CA GLY A 102 -28.24 -6.25 -13.71
C GLY A 102 -27.52 -7.35 -14.49
N HIS A 103 -26.87 -7.03 -15.60
CA HIS A 103 -26.02 -7.96 -16.35
C HIS A 103 -24.68 -8.23 -15.63
N ILE A 104 -24.22 -7.31 -14.78
CA ILE A 104 -22.97 -7.42 -14.03
C ILE A 104 -23.12 -8.48 -12.94
N LYS A 105 -22.30 -9.52 -12.98
CA LYS A 105 -22.37 -10.66 -12.05
C LYS A 105 -21.67 -10.35 -10.73
N VAL A 106 -22.34 -10.57 -9.60
CA VAL A 106 -21.78 -10.34 -8.26
C VAL A 106 -21.24 -11.64 -7.69
N PHE A 107 -19.99 -11.63 -7.25
CA PHE A 107 -19.30 -12.73 -6.60
C PHE A 107 -18.79 -12.31 -5.22
N GLY A 108 -18.67 -13.26 -4.30
CA GLY A 108 -18.15 -12.94 -2.97
C GLY A 108 -17.55 -14.08 -2.17
N GLY A 109 -16.95 -13.72 -1.04
CA GLY A 109 -16.42 -14.67 -0.06
C GLY A 109 -16.08 -13.98 1.27
N GLY A 110 -16.27 -14.70 2.37
CA GLY A 110 -16.02 -14.18 3.73
C GLY A 110 -15.41 -15.20 4.67
N GLY A 111 -14.82 -16.27 4.14
CA GLY A 111 -14.38 -17.41 4.93
C GLY A 111 -15.55 -18.02 5.71
N GLY A 112 -15.37 -18.24 7.01
CA GLY A 112 -16.40 -18.79 7.89
C GLY A 112 -17.45 -17.77 8.36
N THR A 113 -17.35 -16.50 7.97
CA THR A 113 -18.29 -15.44 8.39
C THR A 113 -19.65 -15.57 7.69
N ILE A 114 -19.67 -16.12 6.47
CA ILE A 114 -20.91 -16.32 5.68
C ILE A 114 -21.33 -17.79 5.78
N VAL A 115 -22.45 -18.06 6.45
CA VAL A 115 -22.92 -19.43 6.71
C VAL A 115 -23.70 -20.01 5.52
N PRO A 116 -23.83 -21.35 5.39
CA PRO A 116 -24.49 -21.98 4.23
C PRO A 116 -25.94 -21.53 3.97
N GLU A 117 -26.69 -21.16 5.00
CA GLU A 117 -28.04 -20.59 4.88
C GLU A 117 -28.00 -19.23 4.17
N GLU A 118 -27.10 -18.35 4.59
CA GLU A 118 -26.92 -17.01 4.00
C GLU A 118 -26.38 -17.08 2.58
N ILE A 119 -25.51 -18.05 2.27
CA ILE A 119 -25.03 -18.31 0.91
C ILE A 119 -26.21 -18.60 -0.02
N ARG A 120 -27.12 -19.48 0.38
CA ARG A 120 -28.33 -19.81 -0.40
C ARG A 120 -29.23 -18.60 -0.56
N GLU A 121 -29.49 -17.87 0.52
CA GLU A 121 -30.29 -16.65 0.49
C GLU A 121 -29.73 -15.59 -0.48
N LEU A 122 -28.41 -15.40 -0.49
CA LEU A 122 -27.74 -14.47 -1.39
C LEU A 122 -27.81 -14.92 -2.85
N HIS A 123 -27.68 -16.22 -3.13
CA HIS A 123 -27.84 -16.76 -4.48
C HIS A 123 -29.27 -16.57 -4.98
N ASP A 124 -30.26 -16.87 -4.15
CA ASP A 124 -31.68 -16.70 -4.46
C ASP A 124 -32.05 -15.23 -4.74
N HIS A 125 -31.37 -14.28 -4.08
CA HIS A 125 -31.56 -12.84 -4.32
C HIS A 125 -30.92 -12.34 -5.63
N GLY A 126 -29.92 -13.05 -6.17
CA GLY A 126 -29.28 -12.72 -7.45
C GLY A 126 -27.76 -12.59 -7.42
N VAL A 127 -27.09 -12.90 -6.31
CA VAL A 127 -25.62 -13.04 -6.29
C VAL A 127 -25.24 -14.27 -7.12
N ALA A 128 -24.29 -14.13 -8.03
CA ALA A 128 -23.91 -15.21 -8.95
C ALA A 128 -23.25 -16.39 -8.22
N ARG A 129 -22.30 -16.10 -7.31
CA ARG A 129 -21.68 -17.12 -6.46
C ARG A 129 -21.04 -16.50 -5.22
N ILE A 130 -21.22 -17.18 -4.09
CA ILE A 130 -20.45 -16.95 -2.86
C ILE A 130 -19.64 -18.21 -2.63
N TYR A 131 -18.32 -18.07 -2.50
CA TYR A 131 -17.41 -19.18 -2.27
C TYR A 131 -17.18 -19.40 -0.77
N SER A 132 -17.53 -20.59 -0.29
CA SER A 132 -17.30 -21.02 1.09
C SER A 132 -15.87 -21.58 1.28
N PRO A 133 -15.41 -21.78 2.52
CA PRO A 133 -14.16 -22.49 2.79
C PRO A 133 -14.15 -23.92 2.20
N TYR A 134 -15.31 -24.57 2.12
CA TYR A 134 -15.45 -25.90 1.53
C TYR A 134 -15.22 -25.87 0.01
N ASP A 135 -15.75 -24.87 -0.69
CA ASP A 135 -15.45 -24.66 -2.12
C ASP A 135 -13.95 -24.46 -2.34
N GLY A 136 -13.29 -23.68 -1.47
CA GLY A 136 -11.85 -23.45 -1.53
C GLY A 136 -11.01 -24.72 -1.36
N GLN A 137 -11.44 -25.67 -0.53
CA GLN A 137 -10.77 -26.97 -0.37
C GLN A 137 -10.98 -27.89 -1.57
N ASN A 138 -12.17 -27.89 -2.17
CA ASN A 138 -12.51 -28.81 -3.27
C ASN A 138 -12.03 -28.33 -4.64
N LEU A 139 -12.24 -27.04 -4.94
CA LEU A 139 -11.89 -26.45 -6.23
C LEU A 139 -10.45 -25.93 -6.26
N GLY A 140 -9.88 -25.65 -5.07
CA GLY A 140 -8.67 -24.86 -4.95
C GLY A 140 -8.88 -23.39 -5.35
N LEU A 141 -7.92 -22.53 -4.99
CA LEU A 141 -7.98 -21.10 -5.36
C LEU A 141 -8.06 -20.89 -6.89
N PRO A 142 -7.25 -21.56 -7.73
CA PRO A 142 -7.36 -21.38 -9.18
C PRO A 142 -8.68 -21.86 -9.76
N GLY A 143 -9.26 -22.95 -9.22
CA GLY A 143 -10.53 -23.50 -9.68
C GLY A 143 -11.73 -22.59 -9.38
N MET A 144 -11.76 -21.96 -8.19
CA MET A 144 -12.78 -20.95 -7.89
C MET A 144 -12.74 -19.78 -8.88
N ILE A 145 -11.54 -19.32 -9.25
CA ILE A 145 -11.39 -18.21 -10.19
C ILE A 145 -11.75 -18.63 -11.62
N ALA A 146 -11.43 -19.87 -12.02
CA ALA A 146 -11.82 -20.39 -13.32
C ALA A 146 -13.36 -20.49 -13.44
N ASP A 147 -14.03 -20.96 -12.40
CA ASP A 147 -15.50 -21.00 -12.30
C ASP A 147 -16.12 -19.58 -12.36
N MET A 148 -15.55 -18.64 -11.61
CA MET A 148 -15.96 -17.23 -11.62
C MET A 148 -15.81 -16.60 -13.01
N LEU A 149 -14.69 -16.85 -13.69
CA LEU A 149 -14.43 -16.36 -15.04
C LEU A 149 -15.37 -17.00 -16.08
N ALA A 150 -15.57 -18.31 -16.04
CA ALA A 150 -16.48 -19.00 -16.94
C ALA A 150 -17.92 -18.49 -16.79
N THR A 151 -18.33 -18.15 -15.56
CA THR A 151 -19.66 -17.58 -15.28
C THR A 151 -19.80 -16.15 -15.79
N ALA A 152 -18.71 -15.36 -15.81
CA ALA A 152 -18.70 -13.97 -16.23
C ALA A 152 -18.36 -13.75 -17.72
N ASP A 153 -17.80 -14.75 -18.42
CA ASP A 153 -17.38 -14.67 -19.83
C ASP A 153 -18.58 -14.63 -20.80
N VAL A 154 -19.27 -13.49 -20.81
CA VAL A 154 -20.35 -13.17 -21.73
C VAL A 154 -19.89 -12.11 -22.72
N ASP A 155 -20.35 -12.21 -23.97
CA ASP A 155 -20.14 -11.13 -24.93
C ASP A 155 -21.06 -9.97 -24.57
N LEU A 156 -20.53 -9.02 -23.81
CA LEU A 156 -21.27 -7.81 -23.49
C LEU A 156 -21.69 -7.13 -24.79
N ALA A 157 -20.88 -7.12 -25.84
CA ALA A 157 -21.13 -6.42 -27.11
C ALA A 157 -22.24 -7.05 -28.00
N ALA A 158 -22.76 -8.23 -27.64
CA ALA A 158 -23.87 -8.86 -28.35
C ALA A 158 -25.19 -8.05 -28.25
N ALA A 159 -25.38 -7.31 -27.16
CA ALA A 159 -26.51 -6.38 -27.04
C ALA A 159 -26.29 -5.14 -27.93
N PRO A 160 -27.34 -4.63 -28.62
CA PRO A 160 -27.19 -3.49 -29.51
C PRO A 160 -26.62 -2.28 -28.76
N PRO A 161 -25.82 -1.44 -29.43
CA PRO A 161 -25.25 -0.26 -28.79
C PRO A 161 -26.36 0.69 -28.33
N PRO A 162 -26.14 1.45 -27.25
CA PRO A 162 -27.08 2.47 -26.79
C PRO A 162 -27.41 3.48 -27.89
N ASN A 163 -28.61 4.06 -27.82
CA ASN A 163 -29.01 5.14 -28.71
C ASN A 163 -28.18 6.41 -28.41
N LEU A 164 -27.61 7.05 -29.46
CA LEU A 164 -26.84 8.28 -29.33
C LEU A 164 -27.63 9.47 -28.75
N ASN A 165 -28.95 9.43 -28.77
CA ASN A 165 -29.79 10.44 -28.12
C ASN A 165 -29.72 10.37 -26.58
N ALA A 166 -29.25 9.24 -26.03
CA ALA A 166 -29.04 9.07 -24.59
C ALA A 166 -27.60 9.40 -24.15
N LEU A 167 -26.71 9.76 -25.10
CA LEU A 167 -25.32 10.12 -24.82
C LEU A 167 -25.26 11.47 -24.11
N ASP A 168 -25.07 11.42 -22.78
CA ASP A 168 -24.93 12.58 -21.90
C ASP A 168 -23.93 12.24 -20.79
N ALA A 169 -23.15 13.22 -20.34
CA ALA A 169 -22.18 13.08 -19.25
C ALA A 169 -22.82 12.64 -17.92
N ALA A 170 -24.12 12.87 -17.71
CA ALA A 170 -24.88 12.37 -16.56
C ALA A 170 -25.25 10.88 -16.68
N HIS A 171 -25.23 10.32 -17.89
CA HIS A 171 -25.54 8.91 -18.16
C HIS A 171 -24.25 8.10 -18.38
N THR A 172 -23.41 8.02 -17.34
CA THR A 172 -22.09 7.39 -17.41
C THR A 172 -22.11 5.93 -17.89
N GLY A 173 -23.16 5.17 -17.60
CA GLY A 173 -23.32 3.81 -18.14
C GLY A 173 -23.47 3.76 -19.67
N VAL A 174 -24.08 4.78 -20.29
CA VAL A 174 -24.16 4.90 -21.76
C VAL A 174 -22.80 5.22 -22.35
N VAL A 175 -22.07 6.14 -21.73
CA VAL A 175 -20.69 6.51 -22.11
C VAL A 175 -19.77 5.29 -22.04
N ALA A 176 -19.79 4.58 -20.90
CA ALA A 176 -19.01 3.37 -20.67
C ALA A 176 -19.30 2.28 -21.71
N ARG A 177 -20.58 2.08 -22.01
CA ARG A 177 -21.03 1.07 -22.95
C ARG A 177 -20.59 1.36 -24.39
N LEU A 178 -20.68 2.62 -24.84
CA LEU A 178 -20.21 3.01 -26.17
C LEU A 178 -18.69 2.84 -26.32
N ILE A 179 -17.93 3.14 -25.26
CA ILE A 179 -16.47 2.88 -25.23
C ILE A 179 -16.18 1.39 -25.34
N SER A 180 -16.93 0.53 -24.64
CA SER A 180 -16.79 -0.93 -24.78
C SER A 180 -17.09 -1.41 -26.21
N CYS A 181 -18.15 -0.91 -26.85
CA CYS A 181 -18.48 -1.26 -28.23
C CYS A 181 -17.40 -0.80 -29.24
N LEU A 182 -16.73 0.33 -28.97
CA LEU A 182 -15.58 0.78 -29.75
C LEU A 182 -14.37 -0.14 -29.54
N GLU A 183 -14.09 -0.51 -28.29
CA GLU A 183 -13.02 -1.45 -27.94
C GLU A 183 -13.19 -2.83 -28.58
N SER A 184 -14.43 -3.32 -28.68
CA SER A 184 -14.77 -4.61 -29.30
C SER A 184 -14.96 -4.53 -30.82
N GLY A 185 -14.92 -3.34 -31.41
CA GLY A 185 -15.14 -3.14 -32.85
C GLY A 185 -16.58 -3.44 -33.31
N THR A 186 -17.55 -3.43 -32.39
CA THR A 186 -18.96 -3.75 -32.68
C THR A 186 -19.84 -2.52 -32.90
N LEU A 187 -19.32 -1.33 -32.62
CA LEU A 187 -20.06 -0.09 -32.87
C LEU A 187 -20.22 0.14 -34.40
N PRO A 188 -21.45 0.35 -34.92
CA PRO A 188 -21.66 0.63 -36.33
C PRO A 188 -20.85 1.84 -36.81
N GLN A 189 -20.22 1.73 -37.99
CA GLN A 189 -19.36 2.80 -38.52
C GLN A 189 -20.09 4.13 -38.69
N THR A 190 -21.38 4.11 -39.05
CA THR A 190 -22.22 5.31 -39.14
C THR A 190 -22.36 6.02 -37.79
N MET A 191 -22.55 5.25 -36.73
CA MET A 191 -22.66 5.76 -35.36
C MET A 191 -21.31 6.31 -34.86
N ALA A 192 -20.21 5.61 -35.15
CA ALA A 192 -18.87 6.08 -34.82
C ALA A 192 -18.53 7.40 -35.55
N ALA A 193 -18.91 7.53 -36.82
CA ALA A 193 -18.74 8.76 -37.59
C ALA A 193 -19.57 9.92 -37.00
N GLU A 194 -20.82 9.67 -36.60
CA GLU A 194 -21.67 10.68 -35.98
C GLU A 194 -21.09 11.17 -34.63
N ILE A 195 -20.55 10.27 -33.80
CA ILE A 195 -19.85 10.65 -32.55
C ILE A 195 -18.65 11.54 -32.87
N ALA A 196 -17.83 11.16 -33.85
CA ALA A 196 -16.65 11.93 -34.24
C ALA A 196 -17.03 13.33 -34.78
N GLU A 197 -18.11 13.43 -35.57
CA GLU A 197 -18.63 14.71 -36.07
C GLU A 197 -19.12 15.60 -34.93
N ARG A 198 -19.92 15.06 -33.99
CA ARG A 198 -20.36 15.78 -32.78
C ARG A 198 -19.15 16.26 -31.96
N ALA A 199 -18.17 15.38 -31.75
CA ALA A 199 -16.97 15.70 -30.97
C ALA A 199 -16.11 16.79 -31.63
N ALA A 200 -16.02 16.81 -32.97
CA ALA A 200 -15.26 17.81 -33.72
C ALA A 200 -15.88 19.23 -33.63
N GLN A 201 -17.19 19.33 -33.39
CA GLN A 201 -17.89 20.60 -33.19
C GLN A 201 -17.76 21.13 -31.76
N ILE A 202 -17.26 20.33 -30.82
CA ILE A 202 -17.17 20.66 -29.40
C ILE A 202 -15.72 20.96 -29.03
N GLY A 203 -15.45 22.20 -28.63
CA GLY A 203 -14.13 22.67 -28.19
C GLY A 203 -13.69 22.19 -26.80
N THR A 204 -14.13 21.02 -26.33
CA THR A 204 -13.75 20.49 -25.02
C THR A 204 -12.24 20.23 -24.98
N PRO A 205 -11.51 20.85 -24.04
CA PRO A 205 -10.08 20.66 -23.89
C PRO A 205 -9.74 19.26 -23.38
N VAL A 206 -8.57 18.77 -23.79
CA VAL A 206 -8.04 17.46 -23.40
C VAL A 206 -6.67 17.66 -22.76
N LEU A 207 -6.52 17.24 -21.50
CA LEU A 207 -5.26 17.27 -20.75
C LEU A 207 -4.64 15.87 -20.74
N GLY A 208 -3.46 15.71 -21.33
CA GLY A 208 -2.66 14.50 -21.22
C GLY A 208 -1.73 14.56 -20.01
N ILE A 209 -1.77 13.57 -19.15
CA ILE A 209 -0.87 13.41 -18.02
C ILE A 209 -0.01 12.17 -18.28
N THR A 210 1.28 12.39 -18.47
CA THR A 210 2.26 11.34 -18.72
C THR A 210 3.47 11.48 -17.81
N GLY A 211 4.33 10.47 -17.74
CA GLY A 211 5.43 10.47 -16.78
C GLY A 211 5.94 9.08 -16.42
N THR A 212 7.09 9.06 -15.76
CA THR A 212 7.78 7.83 -15.42
C THR A 212 6.97 6.95 -14.46
N GLY A 213 7.16 5.63 -14.56
CA GLY A 213 6.50 4.66 -13.70
C GLY A 213 6.73 4.95 -12.21
N GLY A 214 5.64 5.08 -11.46
CA GLY A 214 5.70 5.37 -10.02
C GLY A 214 6.04 6.81 -9.65
N ALA A 215 6.07 7.77 -10.59
CA ALA A 215 6.23 9.19 -10.28
C ALA A 215 5.07 9.78 -9.44
N GLY A 216 3.93 9.09 -9.41
CA GLY A 216 2.73 9.51 -8.68
C GLY A 216 1.74 10.28 -9.55
N LYS A 217 1.62 9.89 -10.83
CA LYS A 217 0.68 10.47 -11.81
C LYS A 217 -0.75 10.38 -11.31
N SER A 218 -1.27 9.18 -11.06
CA SER A 218 -2.63 8.97 -10.57
C SER A 218 -2.94 9.70 -9.27
N SER A 219 -1.98 9.80 -8.34
CA SER A 219 -2.14 10.62 -7.14
C SER A 219 -2.19 12.12 -7.43
N LEU A 220 -1.36 12.61 -8.37
CA LEU A 220 -1.39 14.01 -8.78
C LEU A 220 -2.66 14.34 -9.58
N THR A 221 -3.12 13.43 -10.44
CA THR A 221 -4.39 13.50 -11.17
C THR A 221 -5.56 13.62 -10.20
N ASP A 222 -5.61 12.77 -9.16
CA ASP A 222 -6.64 12.83 -8.12
C ASP A 222 -6.65 14.20 -7.42
N GLU A 223 -5.46 14.67 -7.03
CA GLU A 223 -5.30 15.96 -6.38
C GLU A 223 -5.71 17.13 -7.32
N ILE A 224 -5.40 17.07 -8.62
CA ILE A 224 -5.85 18.06 -9.62
C ILE A 224 -7.38 18.04 -9.76
N VAL A 225 -7.99 16.85 -9.87
CA VAL A 225 -9.46 16.69 -9.92
C VAL A 225 -10.09 17.26 -8.65
N GLN A 226 -9.49 17.05 -7.49
CA GLN A 226 -9.94 17.62 -6.23
C GLN A 226 -9.95 19.16 -6.26
N ARG A 227 -8.89 19.80 -6.81
CA ARG A 227 -8.86 21.28 -6.95
C ARG A 227 -9.96 21.75 -7.89
N PHE A 228 -10.15 21.09 -9.04
CA PHE A 228 -11.26 21.41 -9.94
C PHE A 228 -12.62 21.31 -9.25
N ARG A 229 -12.88 20.23 -8.49
CA ARG A 229 -14.16 20.05 -7.78
C ARG A 229 -14.42 21.14 -6.75
N GLN A 230 -13.39 21.55 -6.02
CA GLN A 230 -13.51 22.59 -4.99
C GLN A 230 -13.67 23.99 -5.60
N ASP A 231 -12.92 24.26 -6.65
CA ASP A 231 -12.83 25.58 -7.26
C ASP A 231 -13.97 25.84 -8.25
N GLN A 232 -14.22 24.87 -9.13
CA GLN A 232 -15.12 24.92 -10.28
C GLN A 232 -16.24 23.88 -10.13
N PRO A 233 -17.21 24.11 -9.24
CA PRO A 233 -18.20 23.09 -8.87
C PRO A 233 -19.05 22.64 -10.07
N ASP A 234 -19.29 23.48 -11.07
CA ASP A 234 -20.23 23.16 -12.15
C ASP A 234 -19.61 22.31 -13.28
N LEU A 235 -18.28 22.12 -13.28
CA LEU A 235 -17.60 21.37 -14.33
C LEU A 235 -17.76 19.86 -14.17
N ARG A 236 -17.98 19.19 -15.31
CA ARG A 236 -17.94 17.73 -15.45
C ARG A 236 -16.63 17.29 -16.07
N ILE A 237 -15.96 16.31 -15.44
CA ILE A 237 -14.65 15.81 -15.85
C ILE A 237 -14.75 14.34 -16.24
N ALA A 238 -14.22 13.99 -17.41
CA ALA A 238 -13.99 12.61 -17.80
C ALA A 238 -12.50 12.27 -17.65
N LEU A 239 -12.19 11.16 -16.97
CA LEU A 239 -10.84 10.65 -16.77
C LEU A 239 -10.68 9.32 -17.51
N ILE A 240 -9.73 9.24 -18.44
CA ILE A 240 -9.36 8.02 -19.13
C ILE A 240 -7.97 7.63 -18.65
N ALA A 241 -7.87 6.58 -17.84
CA ALA A 241 -6.61 6.09 -17.29
C ALA A 241 -6.14 4.85 -18.05
N ILE A 242 -4.89 4.83 -18.51
CA ILE A 242 -4.34 3.76 -19.32
C ILE A 242 -3.30 2.97 -18.52
N ASP A 243 -3.54 1.67 -18.36
CA ASP A 243 -2.67 0.77 -17.63
C ASP A 243 -2.10 -0.34 -18.54
N PRO A 244 -0.86 -0.82 -18.29
CA PRO A 244 -0.23 -1.80 -19.17
C PRO A 244 -0.81 -3.21 -19.01
N THR A 245 -1.11 -3.86 -20.14
CA THR A 245 -1.48 -5.29 -20.17
C THR A 245 -0.25 -6.18 -19.97
N ARG A 246 -0.37 -7.25 -19.20
CA ARG A 246 0.71 -8.24 -19.05
C ARG A 246 0.78 -9.13 -20.28
N ARG A 247 1.84 -8.95 -21.09
CA ARG A 247 2.07 -9.73 -22.33
C ARG A 247 2.01 -11.25 -22.14
N ARG A 248 2.45 -11.77 -20.98
CA ARG A 248 2.47 -13.23 -20.72
C ARG A 248 1.08 -13.82 -20.48
N THR A 249 0.18 -13.09 -19.84
CA THR A 249 -1.11 -13.63 -19.37
C THR A 249 -2.30 -13.06 -20.13
N GLY A 250 -2.13 -11.95 -20.86
CA GLY A 250 -3.22 -11.24 -21.54
C GLY A 250 -4.06 -10.36 -20.61
N GLY A 251 -4.03 -10.59 -19.29
CA GLY A 251 -4.75 -9.80 -18.30
C GLY A 251 -4.03 -8.50 -17.90
N ALA A 252 -4.77 -7.60 -17.26
CA ALA A 252 -4.27 -6.30 -16.79
C ALA A 252 -4.67 -6.05 -15.33
N LEU A 253 -3.84 -5.28 -14.62
CA LEU A 253 -4.22 -4.72 -13.32
C LEU A 253 -4.42 -3.22 -13.58
N LEU A 254 -5.67 -2.82 -13.61
CA LEU A 254 -6.09 -1.44 -13.81
C LEU A 254 -6.08 -0.77 -12.44
N GLY A 255 -4.90 -0.27 -12.08
CA GLY A 255 -4.51 0.12 -10.74
C GLY A 255 -4.65 1.61 -10.46
N ASP A 256 -4.92 2.44 -11.46
CA ASP A 256 -4.99 3.89 -11.25
C ASP A 256 -6.20 4.29 -10.39
N ARG A 257 -7.36 3.65 -10.58
CA ARG A 257 -8.60 3.97 -9.84
C ARG A 257 -8.46 3.82 -8.32
N ILE A 258 -7.58 2.92 -7.82
CA ILE A 258 -7.35 2.76 -6.37
C ILE A 258 -6.78 4.02 -5.71
N ARG A 259 -6.14 4.90 -6.49
CA ARG A 259 -5.51 6.14 -6.00
C ARG A 259 -6.45 7.33 -6.02
N MET A 260 -7.62 7.18 -6.65
CA MET A 260 -8.55 8.26 -6.92
C MET A 260 -9.58 8.36 -5.79
N ASN A 261 -9.41 9.32 -4.87
CA ASN A 261 -10.36 9.59 -3.79
C ASN A 261 -11.36 10.69 -4.17
N ALA A 262 -11.00 11.59 -5.07
CA ALA A 262 -11.79 12.73 -5.49
C ALA A 262 -12.80 12.41 -6.60
N ILE A 263 -12.85 11.18 -7.10
CA ILE A 263 -13.74 10.79 -8.21
C ILE A 263 -15.13 10.34 -7.75
N ASP A 264 -15.37 10.20 -6.44
CA ASP A 264 -16.70 9.88 -5.90
C ASP A 264 -17.61 11.12 -5.95
N SER A 265 -18.14 11.38 -7.15
CA SER A 265 -18.99 12.52 -7.51
C SER A 265 -19.72 12.24 -8.82
N ASP A 266 -20.99 12.62 -8.93
CA ASP A 266 -21.75 12.53 -10.20
C ASP A 266 -21.18 13.40 -11.33
N ARG A 267 -20.22 14.28 -11.00
CA ARG A 267 -19.55 15.18 -11.95
C ARG A 267 -18.25 14.60 -12.52
N VAL A 268 -17.80 13.45 -12.00
CA VAL A 268 -16.56 12.83 -12.45
C VAL A 268 -16.86 11.42 -12.93
N TYR A 269 -16.53 11.18 -14.19
CA TYR A 269 -16.55 9.88 -14.83
C TYR A 269 -15.11 9.40 -14.98
N MET A 270 -14.84 8.13 -14.69
CA MET A 270 -13.54 7.52 -14.93
C MET A 270 -13.69 6.24 -15.74
N ARG A 271 -12.75 5.96 -16.64
CA ARG A 271 -12.64 4.69 -17.37
C ARG A 271 -11.19 4.26 -17.41
N SER A 272 -10.93 3.03 -17.00
CA SER A 272 -9.61 2.42 -17.16
C SER A 272 -9.51 1.65 -18.47
N ILE A 273 -8.44 1.83 -19.24
CA ILE A 273 -8.20 1.15 -20.52
C ILE A 273 -6.88 0.39 -20.43
N ALA A 274 -6.87 -0.86 -20.90
CA ALA A 274 -5.65 -1.65 -20.97
C ALA A 274 -4.94 -1.42 -22.32
N THR A 275 -3.60 -1.46 -22.36
CA THR A 275 -2.86 -1.28 -23.63
C THR A 275 -3.09 -2.40 -24.66
N ARG A 276 -3.54 -3.59 -24.22
CA ARG A 276 -3.88 -4.76 -25.06
C ARG A 276 -2.81 -5.18 -26.07
N GLY A 277 -1.54 -4.96 -25.73
CA GLY A 277 -0.42 -5.33 -26.60
C GLY A 277 -0.15 -4.36 -27.76
N ALA A 278 -0.73 -3.16 -27.72
CA ALA A 278 -0.33 -2.06 -28.60
C ALA A 278 1.19 -1.82 -28.52
N GLU A 279 1.80 -1.50 -29.67
CA GLU A 279 3.24 -1.22 -29.76
C GLU A 279 3.64 0.06 -29.00
N GLY A 280 2.69 0.97 -28.81
CA GLY A 280 2.87 2.22 -28.05
C GLY A 280 2.07 2.28 -26.75
N GLU A 281 2.21 3.40 -26.05
CA GLU A 281 1.66 3.62 -24.70
C GLU A 281 0.18 3.98 -24.69
N VAL A 282 -0.34 4.47 -25.82
CA VAL A 282 -1.73 4.89 -26.00
C VAL A 282 -2.44 3.89 -26.91
N PRO A 283 -3.41 3.12 -26.40
CA PRO A 283 -4.14 2.17 -27.22
C PRO A 283 -4.99 2.87 -28.31
N PRO A 284 -5.21 2.23 -29.48
CA PRO A 284 -5.92 2.84 -30.62
C PRO A 284 -7.35 3.31 -30.34
N VAL A 285 -7.99 2.76 -29.30
CA VAL A 285 -9.34 3.17 -28.89
C VAL A 285 -9.35 4.52 -28.14
N THR A 286 -8.21 4.96 -27.59
CA THR A 286 -8.14 6.16 -26.74
C THR A 286 -8.69 7.42 -27.44
N PRO A 287 -8.30 7.73 -28.70
CA PRO A 287 -8.86 8.89 -29.40
C PRO A 287 -10.38 8.79 -29.57
N ARG A 288 -10.91 7.57 -29.81
CA ARG A 288 -12.35 7.33 -29.92
C ARG A 288 -13.06 7.48 -28.58
N ALA A 289 -12.44 7.03 -27.48
CA ALA A 289 -12.97 7.24 -26.13
C ALA A 289 -13.00 8.73 -25.76
N ILE A 290 -12.00 9.50 -26.15
CA ILE A 290 -11.99 10.97 -26.01
C ILE A 290 -13.16 11.57 -26.80
N GLU A 291 -13.37 11.17 -28.07
CA GLU A 291 -14.50 11.63 -28.88
C GLU A 291 -15.86 11.35 -28.21
N VAL A 292 -16.05 10.15 -27.65
CA VAL A 292 -17.27 9.81 -26.90
C VAL A 292 -17.47 10.75 -25.71
N CYS A 293 -16.41 11.01 -24.93
CA CYS A 293 -16.49 11.91 -23.77
C CYS A 293 -16.81 13.35 -24.21
N LYS A 294 -16.20 13.84 -25.29
CA LYS A 294 -16.53 15.16 -25.84
C LYS A 294 -17.99 15.23 -26.29
N ALA A 295 -18.45 14.24 -27.07
CA ALA A 295 -19.82 14.17 -27.55
C ALA A 295 -20.87 14.01 -26.42
N ALA A 296 -20.47 13.43 -25.28
CA ALA A 296 -21.30 13.36 -24.07
C ALA A 296 -21.45 14.70 -23.33
N GLY A 297 -20.66 15.71 -23.66
CA GLY A 297 -20.72 17.03 -23.03
C GLY A 297 -19.94 17.13 -21.72
N PHE A 298 -18.84 16.39 -21.55
CA PHE A 298 -17.87 16.69 -20.49
C PHE A 298 -17.13 18.01 -20.80
N ASP A 299 -16.87 18.81 -19.76
CA ASP A 299 -16.20 20.11 -19.89
C ASP A 299 -14.68 19.97 -20.00
N LEU A 300 -14.13 18.90 -19.44
CA LEU A 300 -12.71 18.56 -19.48
C LEU A 300 -12.53 17.05 -19.62
N VAL A 301 -11.65 16.63 -20.53
CA VAL A 301 -11.18 15.24 -20.62
C VAL A 301 -9.73 15.18 -20.14
N ILE A 302 -9.44 14.32 -19.18
CA ILE A 302 -8.09 14.03 -18.69
C ILE A 302 -7.70 12.64 -19.16
N VAL A 303 -6.52 12.48 -19.73
CA VAL A 303 -5.98 11.18 -20.17
C VAL A 303 -4.68 10.91 -19.45
N GLU A 304 -4.63 9.86 -18.64
CA GLU A 304 -3.42 9.40 -17.96
C GLU A 304 -2.82 8.22 -18.69
N THR A 305 -1.52 8.28 -19.00
CA THR A 305 -0.77 7.19 -19.66
C THR A 305 -0.17 6.21 -18.65
N PRO A 306 0.26 5.00 -19.08
CA PRO A 306 1.05 4.13 -18.24
C PRO A 306 2.40 4.76 -17.87
N GLY A 307 3.21 4.08 -17.05
CA GLY A 307 4.57 4.55 -16.78
C GLY A 307 5.43 4.53 -18.05
N ILE A 308 5.91 5.71 -18.46
CA ILE A 308 6.63 5.88 -19.73
C ILE A 308 8.15 5.81 -19.59
N GLY A 309 8.85 5.46 -20.67
CA GLY A 309 10.30 5.56 -20.78
C GLY A 309 10.78 6.98 -21.09
N GLN A 310 12.08 7.13 -21.35
CA GLN A 310 12.67 8.44 -21.65
C GLN A 310 12.36 8.92 -23.09
N GLY A 311 12.25 8.01 -24.06
CA GLY A 311 12.00 8.32 -25.47
C GLY A 311 10.53 8.25 -25.90
N ASP A 312 9.61 8.23 -24.93
CA ASP A 312 8.20 8.02 -25.18
C ASP A 312 7.43 9.35 -25.05
N ALA A 313 6.73 9.75 -26.11
CA ALA A 313 5.88 10.95 -26.15
C ALA A 313 4.52 10.68 -26.83
N GLY A 314 4.05 9.43 -26.80
CA GLY A 314 2.93 8.95 -27.61
C GLY A 314 1.58 9.62 -27.35
N ILE A 315 1.43 10.35 -26.22
CA ILE A 315 0.17 11.05 -25.88
C ILE A 315 -0.01 12.38 -26.60
N VAL A 316 1.09 13.02 -27.02
CA VAL A 316 1.11 14.41 -27.52
C VAL A 316 0.12 14.64 -28.68
N PRO A 317 0.01 13.75 -29.69
CA PRO A 317 -0.90 13.98 -30.81
C PRO A 317 -2.40 13.96 -30.46
N TYR A 318 -2.76 13.47 -29.26
CA TYR A 318 -4.14 13.22 -28.86
C TYR A 318 -4.69 14.24 -27.87
N VAL A 319 -3.86 15.18 -27.40
CA VAL A 319 -4.20 16.09 -26.30
C VAL A 319 -3.94 17.55 -26.68
N GLY A 320 -4.70 18.47 -26.07
CA GLY A 320 -4.55 19.91 -26.30
C GLY A 320 -3.54 20.58 -25.37
N LEU A 321 -3.29 19.96 -24.21
CA LEU A 321 -2.21 20.29 -23.27
C LEU A 321 -1.62 18.99 -22.71
N SER A 322 -0.33 19.03 -22.41
CA SER A 322 0.43 17.90 -21.88
C SER A 322 1.16 18.26 -20.58
N LEU A 323 1.06 17.37 -19.59
CA LEU A 323 1.71 17.44 -18.30
C LEU A 323 2.67 16.26 -18.15
N TYR A 324 3.97 16.53 -18.05
CA TYR A 324 4.97 15.51 -17.75
C TYR A 324 5.26 15.45 -16.25
N VAL A 325 5.08 14.28 -15.65
CA VAL A 325 5.29 14.03 -14.22
C VAL A 325 6.55 13.21 -14.01
N MET A 326 7.44 13.70 -13.16
CA MET A 326 8.71 13.04 -12.82
C MET A 326 9.02 13.15 -11.33
N THR A 327 10.03 12.43 -10.86
CA THR A 327 10.57 12.54 -9.49
C THR A 327 11.89 13.30 -9.48
N PRO A 328 12.37 13.79 -8.32
CA PRO A 328 13.71 14.36 -8.19
C PRO A 328 14.84 13.39 -8.59
N GLU A 329 14.60 12.07 -8.54
CA GLU A 329 15.57 11.06 -8.93
C GLU A 329 15.55 10.75 -10.44
N PHE A 330 16.26 11.52 -11.25
CA PHE A 330 16.44 11.26 -12.70
C PHE A 330 17.90 10.96 -13.10
N GLY A 331 18.80 10.81 -12.12
CA GLY A 331 20.23 10.60 -12.36
C GLY A 331 20.99 11.91 -12.56
N ALA A 332 21.91 11.94 -13.52
CA ALA A 332 22.68 13.15 -13.85
C ALA A 332 21.83 14.15 -14.65
N ALA A 333 22.13 15.45 -14.54
CA ALA A 333 21.44 16.50 -15.31
C ALA A 333 21.49 16.26 -16.84
N SER A 334 22.54 15.62 -17.37
CA SER A 334 22.63 15.25 -18.78
C SER A 334 21.62 14.18 -19.23
N GLN A 335 20.94 13.50 -18.31
CA GLN A 335 19.84 12.59 -18.66
C GLN A 335 18.60 13.36 -19.10
N LEU A 336 18.43 14.61 -18.68
CA LEU A 336 17.27 15.44 -19.06
C LEU A 336 17.27 15.73 -20.57
N GLU A 337 18.43 15.78 -21.21
CA GLU A 337 18.58 15.96 -22.66
C GLU A 337 18.09 14.74 -23.48
N LYS A 338 17.79 13.62 -22.82
CA LYS A 338 17.30 12.38 -23.45
C LYS A 338 15.81 12.12 -23.21
N ILE A 339 15.14 13.01 -22.48
CA ILE A 339 13.73 12.86 -22.16
C ILE A 339 12.94 13.62 -23.22
N ASP A 340 12.47 12.90 -24.24
CA ASP A 340 11.73 13.49 -25.37
C ASP A 340 10.51 14.27 -24.89
N MET A 341 9.84 13.79 -23.83
CA MET A 341 8.66 14.46 -23.29
C MET A 341 8.95 15.88 -22.77
N LEU A 342 10.20 16.24 -22.43
CA LEU A 342 10.55 17.61 -22.03
C LEU A 342 10.52 18.61 -23.20
N ASP A 343 10.63 18.14 -24.45
CA ASP A 343 10.48 18.98 -25.64
C ASP A 343 9.02 19.33 -25.93
N TYR A 344 8.10 18.42 -25.60
CA TYR A 344 6.68 18.55 -25.93
C TYR A 344 5.79 19.00 -24.78
N ALA A 345 6.24 18.85 -23.53
CA ALA A 345 5.43 19.13 -22.35
C ALA A 345 5.08 20.62 -22.23
N ASP A 346 3.78 20.93 -22.14
CA ASP A 346 3.30 22.27 -21.80
C ASP A 346 3.60 22.60 -20.34
N PHE A 347 3.50 21.60 -19.47
CA PHE A 347 3.77 21.67 -18.04
C PHE A 347 4.64 20.50 -17.59
N VAL A 348 5.51 20.75 -16.61
CA VAL A 348 6.30 19.70 -15.94
C VAL A 348 6.02 19.74 -14.44
N ALA A 349 5.68 18.59 -13.86
CA ALA A 349 5.53 18.40 -12.43
C ALA A 349 6.63 17.48 -11.89
N ILE A 350 7.52 18.03 -11.07
CA ILE A 350 8.47 17.26 -10.27
C ILE A 350 7.76 16.88 -8.97
N ASN A 351 7.06 15.75 -9.00
CA ASN A 351 6.30 15.23 -7.87
C ASN A 351 7.22 14.51 -6.86
N LYS A 352 6.72 14.27 -5.65
CA LYS A 352 7.51 13.79 -4.50
C LYS A 352 8.64 14.75 -4.16
N PHE A 353 8.31 16.04 -4.17
CA PHE A 353 9.25 17.12 -3.90
C PHE A 353 9.82 17.11 -2.46
N ASP A 354 9.21 16.33 -1.56
CA ASP A 354 9.73 16.01 -0.22
C ASP A 354 11.06 15.24 -0.27
N ARG A 355 11.34 14.54 -1.38
CA ARG A 355 12.57 13.77 -1.56
C ARG A 355 13.81 14.66 -1.68
N LYS A 356 14.95 14.07 -1.31
CA LYS A 356 16.24 14.74 -1.35
C LYS A 356 16.56 15.20 -2.78
N GLY A 357 17.02 16.44 -2.91
CA GLY A 357 17.41 17.01 -4.20
C GLY A 357 16.27 17.69 -4.98
N GLY A 358 15.06 17.81 -4.43
CA GLY A 358 13.94 18.47 -5.11
C GLY A 358 14.25 19.87 -5.65
N LYS A 359 14.96 20.71 -4.89
CA LYS A 359 15.35 22.06 -5.34
C LYS A 359 16.37 22.05 -6.48
N ASP A 360 17.37 21.16 -6.44
CA ASP A 360 18.33 21.00 -7.53
C ASP A 360 17.64 20.44 -8.77
N ALA A 361 16.75 19.47 -8.59
CA ALA A 361 15.90 18.92 -9.65
C ALA A 361 15.07 20.02 -10.34
N LEU A 362 14.42 20.89 -9.56
CA LEU A 362 13.65 22.01 -10.11
C LEU A 362 14.51 22.92 -10.97
N ARG A 363 15.69 23.31 -10.47
CA ARG A 363 16.61 24.17 -11.20
C ARG A 363 17.06 23.52 -12.52
N ASP A 364 17.45 22.25 -12.47
CA ASP A 364 18.05 21.57 -13.62
C ASP A 364 16.99 21.30 -14.70
N VAL A 365 15.78 20.88 -14.30
CA VAL A 365 14.64 20.68 -15.21
C VAL A 365 14.16 22.01 -15.79
N ALA A 366 14.03 23.07 -14.98
CA ALA A 366 13.65 24.40 -15.46
C ALA A 366 14.62 24.93 -16.51
N LYS A 367 15.93 24.79 -16.28
CA LYS A 367 16.96 25.15 -17.27
C LYS A 367 16.92 24.28 -18.52
N GLN A 368 16.53 23.01 -18.42
CA GLN A 368 16.39 22.15 -19.58
C GLN A 368 15.17 22.57 -20.41
N VAL A 369 14.00 22.76 -19.78
CA VAL A 369 12.79 23.20 -20.47
C VAL A 369 12.99 24.57 -21.14
N GLN A 370 13.70 25.49 -20.47
CA GLN A 370 14.07 26.78 -21.07
C GLN A 370 14.91 26.60 -22.34
N ARG A 371 15.89 25.70 -22.33
CA ARG A 371 16.74 25.40 -23.48
C ARG A 371 15.93 24.77 -24.62
N ASN A 372 15.09 23.78 -24.31
CA ASN A 372 14.24 23.09 -25.29
C ASN A 372 13.25 24.05 -25.97
N ARG A 373 12.76 25.07 -25.24
CA ARG A 373 11.89 26.12 -25.78
C ARG A 373 12.63 27.30 -26.41
N GLU A 374 13.96 27.29 -26.42
CA GLU A 374 14.83 28.40 -26.83
C GLU A 374 14.49 29.75 -26.15
N ALA A 375 13.90 29.68 -24.95
CA ALA A 375 13.36 30.84 -24.23
C ALA A 375 14.44 31.56 -23.40
N PHE A 376 15.58 31.88 -24.04
CA PHE A 376 16.76 32.45 -23.35
C PHE A 376 16.53 33.86 -22.78
N GLY A 377 15.48 34.56 -23.25
CA GLY A 377 15.06 35.86 -22.71
C GLY A 377 14.18 35.78 -21.46
N ALA A 378 13.60 34.62 -21.15
CA ALA A 378 12.83 34.37 -19.94
C ALA A 378 13.72 33.81 -18.84
N ARG A 379 13.35 33.97 -17.58
CA ARG A 379 14.10 33.35 -16.47
C ARG A 379 13.73 31.87 -16.32
N PRO A 380 14.64 30.97 -15.91
CA PRO A 380 14.29 29.57 -15.66
C PRO A 380 13.10 29.41 -14.69
N GLU A 381 12.98 30.27 -13.69
CA GLU A 381 11.90 30.25 -12.70
C GLU A 381 10.52 30.59 -13.29
N GLU A 382 10.48 31.17 -14.49
CA GLU A 382 9.26 31.48 -15.23
C GLU A 382 8.78 30.30 -16.09
N MET A 383 9.62 29.27 -16.27
CA MET A 383 9.23 28.06 -16.99
C MET A 383 8.09 27.34 -16.25
N PRO A 384 7.18 26.64 -16.96
CA PRO A 384 6.05 25.94 -16.38
C PRO A 384 6.48 24.60 -15.72
N VAL A 385 7.46 24.69 -14.82
CA VAL A 385 8.00 23.57 -14.04
C VAL A 385 7.63 23.77 -12.58
N TYR A 386 6.95 22.78 -12.01
CA TYR A 386 6.37 22.86 -10.67
C TYR A 386 6.88 21.73 -9.77
N GLY A 387 7.30 22.04 -8.55
CA GLY A 387 7.59 21.05 -7.50
C GLY A 387 6.33 20.68 -6.72
N THR A 388 5.86 19.45 -6.80
CA THR A 388 4.58 19.02 -6.20
C THR A 388 4.75 17.89 -5.18
N ILE A 389 3.85 17.83 -4.19
CA ILE A 389 3.77 16.71 -3.25
C ILE A 389 2.32 16.22 -3.21
N ALA A 390 1.94 15.35 -4.15
CA ALA A 390 0.57 14.82 -4.22
C ALA A 390 0.16 13.97 -3.00
N SER A 391 1.11 13.44 -2.23
CA SER A 391 0.83 12.72 -0.97
C SER A 391 0.47 13.65 0.19
N ARG A 392 0.63 14.97 0.03
CA ARG A 392 0.34 15.97 1.05
C ARG A 392 -1.01 16.62 0.74
N PHE A 393 -1.93 16.46 1.68
CA PHE A 393 -3.22 17.16 1.61
C PHE A 393 -3.02 18.68 1.54
N ASN A 394 -3.70 19.31 0.59
CA ASN A 394 -3.67 20.75 0.37
C ASN A 394 -2.26 21.32 0.15
N ASP A 395 -1.43 20.59 -0.61
CA ASP A 395 -0.10 21.05 -1.03
C ASP A 395 -0.19 22.30 -1.92
N ASP A 396 0.58 23.33 -1.57
CA ASP A 396 0.62 24.61 -2.27
C ASP A 396 1.34 24.52 -3.63
N GLY A 397 2.30 23.59 -3.77
CA GLY A 397 2.92 23.27 -5.06
C GLY A 397 1.92 22.70 -6.06
N VAL A 398 1.05 21.76 -5.63
CA VAL A 398 -0.04 21.24 -6.47
C VAL A 398 -1.05 22.32 -6.83
N THR A 399 -1.41 23.19 -5.88
CA THR A 399 -2.33 24.31 -6.15
C THR A 399 -1.74 25.30 -7.15
N ALA A 400 -0.44 25.59 -7.09
CA ALA A 400 0.23 26.41 -8.08
C ALA A 400 0.21 25.79 -9.49
N LEU A 401 0.47 24.48 -9.60
CA LEU A 401 0.35 23.74 -10.86
C LEU A 401 -1.09 23.81 -11.40
N TYR A 402 -2.08 23.60 -10.53
CA TYR A 402 -3.50 23.68 -10.88
C TYR A 402 -3.88 25.05 -11.45
N LEU A 403 -3.45 26.15 -10.83
CA LEU A 403 -3.72 27.50 -11.29
C LEU A 403 -3.11 27.76 -12.68
N GLY A 404 -1.88 27.27 -12.92
CA GLY A 404 -1.25 27.33 -14.24
C GLY A 404 -2.02 26.55 -15.30
N LEU A 405 -2.46 25.33 -14.97
CA LEU A 405 -3.29 24.49 -15.83
C LEU A 405 -4.65 25.14 -16.12
N LEU A 406 -5.33 25.67 -15.11
CA LEU A 406 -6.65 26.31 -15.25
C LEU A 406 -6.60 27.47 -16.24
N SER A 407 -5.60 28.35 -16.13
CA SER A 407 -5.42 29.47 -17.06
C SER A 407 -5.24 28.98 -18.49
N ASN A 408 -4.36 28.01 -18.72
CA ASN A 408 -4.07 27.51 -20.07
C ASN A 408 -5.24 26.68 -20.64
N LEU A 409 -5.97 25.96 -19.79
CA LEU A 409 -7.17 25.23 -20.22
C LEU A 409 -8.29 26.19 -20.63
N ARG A 410 -8.44 27.35 -19.97
CA ARG A 410 -9.37 28.40 -20.39
C ARG A 410 -9.03 28.92 -21.79
N ASP A 411 -7.75 29.14 -22.09
CA ASP A 411 -7.30 29.53 -23.43
C ASP A 411 -7.57 28.46 -24.49
N LYS A 412 -7.67 27.19 -24.08
CA LYS A 412 -8.06 26.05 -24.92
C LYS A 412 -9.57 25.77 -24.96
N GLY A 413 -10.40 26.68 -24.42
CA GLY A 413 -11.86 26.59 -24.52
C GLY A 413 -12.58 26.01 -23.29
N LEU A 414 -11.89 25.78 -22.17
CA LEU A 414 -12.55 25.40 -20.92
C LEU A 414 -13.46 26.52 -20.43
N LYS A 415 -14.75 26.22 -20.24
CA LYS A 415 -15.76 27.14 -19.69
C LYS A 415 -15.68 27.24 -18.16
N ALA A 416 -14.51 27.56 -17.63
CA ALA A 416 -14.28 27.74 -16.20
C ALA A 416 -14.43 29.21 -15.77
N GLY A 417 -14.91 29.43 -14.54
CA GLY A 417 -14.96 30.74 -13.91
C GLY A 417 -13.59 31.23 -13.44
N GLU A 418 -13.57 32.34 -12.71
CA GLU A 418 -12.38 32.74 -11.94
C GLU A 418 -12.12 31.74 -10.81
N SER A 419 -10.84 31.55 -10.49
CA SER A 419 -10.44 30.70 -9.38
C SER A 419 -10.73 31.38 -8.04
N LYS A 420 -11.25 30.61 -7.10
CA LYS A 420 -11.43 30.97 -5.68
C LYS A 420 -10.13 30.80 -4.89
N TRP A 421 -9.17 30.02 -5.41
CA TRP A 421 -7.82 29.99 -4.85
C TRP A 421 -7.10 31.31 -5.12
N PRO A 422 -6.33 31.83 -4.14
CA PRO A 422 -5.55 33.04 -4.34
C PRO A 422 -4.47 32.82 -5.40
N ALA A 423 -4.23 33.86 -6.21
CA ALA A 423 -3.08 33.87 -7.11
C ALA A 423 -1.79 33.65 -6.31
N THR A 424 -0.85 32.91 -6.89
CA THR A 424 0.40 32.53 -6.23
C THR A 424 1.56 32.53 -7.21
N ASP A 425 2.70 33.05 -6.74
CA ASP A 425 3.98 32.98 -7.46
C ASP A 425 4.79 31.74 -7.06
N VAL A 426 4.24 30.88 -6.18
CA VAL A 426 4.87 29.64 -5.75
C VAL A 426 5.07 28.71 -6.95
N ARG A 427 6.28 28.14 -7.06
CA ARG A 427 6.64 27.13 -8.08
C ARG A 427 6.98 25.78 -7.49
N HIS A 428 7.02 25.65 -6.18
CA HIS A 428 7.22 24.36 -5.54
C HIS A 428 6.60 24.33 -4.15
N SER A 429 6.28 23.13 -3.64
CA SER A 429 5.82 22.95 -2.26
C SER A 429 6.74 23.63 -1.26
N SER A 430 6.16 24.43 -0.35
CA SER A 430 6.92 25.32 0.56
C SER A 430 7.40 24.67 1.86
N ASP A 431 6.80 23.55 2.28
CA ASP A 431 6.98 23.00 3.63
C ASP A 431 7.32 21.51 3.57
N ASN A 432 8.52 21.15 4.01
CA ASN A 432 8.99 19.77 4.04
C ASN A 432 8.93 19.24 5.48
N ARG A 433 7.71 18.94 5.97
CA ARG A 433 7.51 18.30 7.28
C ARG A 433 7.81 16.80 7.20
N ALA A 434 9.10 16.46 7.09
CA ALA A 434 9.52 15.08 7.12
C ALA A 434 9.28 14.49 8.52
N ILE A 435 8.57 13.35 8.61
CA ILE A 435 8.40 12.60 9.87
C ILE A 435 9.77 12.11 10.38
N ILE A 436 10.62 11.65 9.46
CA ILE A 436 12.00 11.22 9.73
C ILE A 436 12.94 12.16 8.97
N PRO A 437 13.78 12.94 9.67
CA PRO A 437 14.78 13.78 9.03
C PRO A 437 15.72 12.97 8.10
N PRO A 438 16.16 13.54 6.96
CA PRO A 438 16.98 12.81 5.98
C PRO A 438 18.26 12.18 6.56
N ASP A 439 18.90 12.82 7.53
CA ASP A 439 20.09 12.34 8.25
C ASP A 439 19.80 11.12 9.14
N ARG A 440 18.53 10.87 9.48
CA ARG A 440 18.09 9.73 10.30
C ARG A 440 17.48 8.59 9.50
N THR A 441 17.48 8.65 8.17
CA THR A 441 16.89 7.60 7.29
C THR A 441 17.42 6.19 7.58
N ARG A 442 18.66 6.06 8.07
CA ARG A 442 19.33 4.77 8.33
C ARG A 442 19.24 4.27 9.79
N TYR A 443 18.38 4.86 10.62
CA TYR A 443 18.27 4.52 12.05
C TYR A 443 18.07 3.01 12.33
N LEU A 444 17.31 2.27 11.50
CA LEU A 444 17.17 0.81 11.67
C LEU A 444 18.47 0.05 11.40
N SER A 445 19.31 0.54 10.48
CA SER A 445 20.64 -0.03 10.26
C SER A 445 21.56 0.24 11.45
N GLU A 446 21.49 1.44 12.03
CA GLU A 446 22.22 1.80 13.24
C GLU A 446 21.81 0.90 14.41
N ILE A 447 20.49 0.71 14.64
CA ILE A 447 19.96 -0.20 15.67
C ILE A 447 20.48 -1.63 15.45
N SER A 448 20.42 -2.15 14.21
CA SER A 448 20.93 -3.48 13.91
C SER A 448 22.44 -3.59 14.15
N ALA A 449 23.21 -2.57 13.82
CA ALA A 449 24.65 -2.54 14.05
C ALA A 449 24.97 -2.50 15.56
N THR A 450 24.21 -1.71 16.34
CA THR A 450 24.34 -1.64 17.80
C THR A 450 24.09 -3.01 18.45
N VAL A 451 23.03 -3.73 18.04
CA VAL A 451 22.71 -5.06 18.60
C VAL A 451 23.78 -6.09 18.23
N ARG A 452 24.24 -6.11 16.97
CA ARG A 452 25.32 -7.02 16.54
C ARG A 452 26.63 -6.72 17.27
N GLY A 453 27.00 -5.45 17.36
CA GLY A 453 28.19 -5.01 18.10
C GLY A 453 28.13 -5.38 19.59
N TYR A 454 26.94 -5.32 20.20
CA TYR A 454 26.75 -5.79 21.57
C TYR A 454 26.99 -7.30 21.73
N HIS A 455 26.50 -8.12 20.79
CA HIS A 455 26.72 -9.57 20.82
C HIS A 455 28.19 -9.95 20.60
N GLU A 456 28.86 -9.28 19.66
CA GLU A 456 30.28 -9.47 19.38
C GLU A 456 31.12 -9.12 20.61
N TRP A 457 30.91 -7.94 21.18
CA TRP A 457 31.54 -7.51 22.44
C TRP A 457 31.25 -8.50 23.58
N ALA A 458 30.00 -8.96 23.76
CA ALA A 458 29.67 -9.91 24.81
C ALA A 458 30.40 -11.26 24.63
N GLY A 459 30.58 -11.73 23.40
CA GLY A 459 31.36 -12.92 23.08
C GLY A 459 32.85 -12.74 23.39
N GLU A 460 33.43 -11.60 23.01
CA GLU A 460 34.82 -11.25 23.35
C GLU A 460 35.05 -11.21 24.86
N GLN A 461 34.17 -10.53 25.60
CA GLN A 461 34.27 -10.42 27.06
C GLN A 461 34.13 -11.78 27.75
N ALA A 462 33.22 -12.63 27.29
CA ALA A 462 33.09 -14.00 27.77
C ALA A 462 34.37 -14.83 27.56
N GLN A 463 34.99 -14.72 26.38
CA GLN A 463 36.25 -15.41 26.10
C GLN A 463 37.40 -14.89 26.98
N ILE A 464 37.49 -13.57 27.19
CA ILE A 464 38.47 -12.98 28.10
C ILE A 464 38.29 -13.50 29.53
N ALA A 465 37.04 -13.57 30.02
CA ALA A 465 36.72 -14.09 31.35
C ALA A 465 37.11 -15.56 31.51
N ARG A 466 36.79 -16.41 30.52
CA ARG A 466 37.20 -17.82 30.47
C ARG A 466 38.72 -17.99 30.55
N GLU A 467 39.45 -17.29 29.70
CA GLU A 467 40.91 -17.36 29.68
C GLU A 467 41.53 -16.87 30.99
N ARG A 468 41.00 -15.79 31.57
CA ARG A 468 41.42 -15.29 32.90
C ARG A 468 41.25 -16.38 33.96
N GLN A 469 40.09 -17.04 33.98
CA GLN A 469 39.79 -18.11 34.93
C GLN A 469 40.75 -19.29 34.75
N GLN A 470 40.93 -19.75 33.51
CA GLN A 470 41.82 -20.88 33.18
C GLN A 470 43.28 -20.60 33.58
N LEU A 471 43.80 -19.41 33.30
CA LEU A 471 45.16 -19.02 33.69
C LEU A 471 45.33 -18.97 35.21
N THR A 472 44.33 -18.43 35.92
CA THR A 472 44.33 -18.38 37.39
C THR A 472 44.27 -19.79 38.00
N ALA A 473 43.42 -20.67 37.44
CA ALA A 473 43.31 -22.07 37.87
C ALA A 473 44.62 -22.84 37.63
N ALA A 474 45.22 -22.71 36.44
CA ALA A 474 46.50 -23.33 36.11
C ALA A 474 47.62 -22.84 37.04
N LYS A 475 47.67 -21.54 37.33
CA LYS A 475 48.61 -20.97 38.32
C LYS A 475 48.42 -21.60 39.70
N SER A 476 47.18 -21.79 40.14
CA SER A 476 46.87 -22.45 41.41
C SER A 476 47.33 -23.91 41.44
N MET A 477 47.20 -24.64 40.33
CA MET A 477 47.62 -26.04 40.21
C MET A 477 49.14 -26.22 40.25
N LEU A 478 49.92 -25.29 39.68
CA LEU A 478 51.39 -25.33 39.69
C LEU A 478 51.99 -25.01 41.08
N GLY A 479 51.22 -24.41 41.98
CA GLY A 479 51.66 -24.06 43.33
C GLY A 479 52.77 -22.98 43.36
N LYS A 480 53.24 -22.64 44.57
CA LYS A 480 54.19 -21.52 44.77
C LYS A 480 55.62 -21.79 44.27
N LYS A 481 56.00 -23.06 44.06
CA LYS A 481 57.38 -23.44 43.70
C LYS A 481 57.65 -23.39 42.19
N ASP A 482 56.64 -23.66 41.35
CA ASP A 482 56.79 -23.79 39.89
C ASP A 482 55.90 -22.82 39.08
N SER A 483 55.27 -21.82 39.72
CA SER A 483 54.43 -20.82 39.05
C SER A 483 55.26 -19.89 38.13
N PRO A 484 55.11 -19.95 36.80
CA PRO A 484 55.89 -19.11 35.89
C PRO A 484 55.41 -17.65 35.95
N LYS A 485 56.34 -16.69 36.03
CA LYS A 485 56.03 -15.24 35.89
C LYS A 485 55.25 -14.89 34.61
N ALA A 486 55.32 -15.77 33.60
CA ALA A 486 54.55 -15.65 32.38
C ALA A 486 53.03 -15.73 32.61
N LEU A 487 52.56 -16.57 33.54
CA LEU A 487 51.13 -16.68 33.87
C LEU A 487 50.63 -15.40 34.54
N ASP A 488 51.39 -14.83 35.48
CA ASP A 488 51.03 -13.55 36.13
C ASP A 488 50.86 -12.43 35.13
N ARG A 489 51.78 -12.34 34.15
CA ARG A 489 51.69 -11.35 33.08
C ARG A 489 50.46 -11.55 32.20
N LEU A 490 50.10 -12.80 31.88
CA LEU A 490 48.91 -13.11 31.08
C LEU A 490 47.61 -12.84 31.85
N ILE A 491 47.56 -13.16 33.15
CA ILE A 491 46.41 -12.87 34.02
C ILE A 491 46.18 -11.36 34.08
N ALA A 492 47.21 -10.58 34.41
CA ALA A 492 47.11 -9.12 34.47
C ALA A 492 46.67 -8.51 33.13
N LYS A 493 47.13 -9.08 32.00
CA LYS A 493 46.69 -8.66 30.66
C LYS A 493 45.19 -8.93 30.45
N LYS A 494 44.68 -10.09 30.87
CA LYS A 494 43.25 -10.42 30.73
C LYS A 494 42.38 -9.63 31.70
N GLU A 495 42.85 -9.37 32.92
CA GLU A 495 42.16 -8.48 33.87
C GLU A 495 42.00 -7.06 33.33
N ALA A 496 43.04 -6.51 32.69
CA ALA A 496 42.98 -5.19 32.06
C ALA A 496 42.08 -5.15 30.82
N ALA A 497 41.96 -6.27 30.08
CA ALA A 497 41.11 -6.38 28.89
C ALA A 497 39.62 -6.61 29.21
N LEU A 498 39.31 -7.07 30.43
CA LEU A 498 37.94 -7.28 30.89
C LEU A 498 37.29 -5.91 31.21
N ASP A 499 36.19 -5.62 30.54
CA ASP A 499 35.41 -4.40 30.72
C ASP A 499 34.91 -4.26 32.17
N ALA A 500 34.81 -3.03 32.65
CA ALA A 500 34.42 -2.75 34.03
C ALA A 500 33.02 -3.30 34.38
N ARG A 501 32.08 -3.25 33.43
CA ARG A 501 30.73 -3.80 33.61
C ARG A 501 30.78 -5.34 33.66
N ALA A 502 31.53 -5.96 32.76
CA ALA A 502 31.70 -7.41 32.72
C ALA A 502 32.35 -7.95 34.00
N ARG A 503 33.38 -7.25 34.49
CA ARG A 503 34.04 -7.55 35.76
C ARG A 503 33.04 -7.48 36.93
N LYS A 504 32.29 -6.39 37.03
CA LYS A 504 31.29 -6.21 38.09
C LYS A 504 30.21 -7.31 38.06
N LEU A 505 29.76 -7.73 36.87
CA LEU A 505 28.78 -8.82 36.74
C LEU A 505 29.29 -10.15 37.31
N LEU A 506 30.56 -10.49 37.06
CA LEU A 506 31.19 -11.68 37.65
C LEU A 506 31.41 -11.54 39.17
N GLU A 507 31.80 -10.35 39.63
CA GLU A 507 32.01 -10.09 41.06
C GLU A 507 30.73 -10.23 41.89
N ILE A 508 29.59 -9.76 41.37
CA ILE A 508 28.30 -9.86 42.08
C ILE A 508 27.62 -11.23 41.91
N TRP A 509 28.06 -12.05 40.97
CA TRP A 509 27.39 -13.33 40.65
C TRP A 509 27.23 -14.26 41.86
N PRO A 510 28.24 -14.47 42.74
CA PRO A 510 28.07 -15.27 43.94
C PRO A 510 26.98 -14.72 44.89
N GLN A 511 26.88 -13.39 45.00
CA GLN A 511 25.82 -12.75 45.79
C GLN A 511 24.44 -12.97 45.15
N VAL A 512 24.33 -12.84 43.82
CA VAL A 512 23.10 -13.15 43.09
C VAL A 512 22.69 -14.61 43.33
N GLN A 513 23.63 -15.56 43.28
CA GLN A 513 23.34 -16.96 43.59
C GLN A 513 22.82 -17.14 45.02
N ALA A 514 23.42 -16.46 46.00
CA ALA A 514 22.98 -16.49 47.39
C ALA A 514 21.57 -15.90 47.56
N ASP A 515 21.30 -14.75 46.94
CA ASP A 515 20.01 -14.06 47.03
C ASP A 515 18.86 -14.91 46.48
N TYR A 516 19.10 -15.63 45.37
CA TYR A 516 18.08 -16.50 44.76
C TYR A 516 18.02 -17.92 45.36
N ALA A 517 18.96 -18.31 46.23
CA ALA A 517 18.93 -19.59 46.94
C ALA A 517 18.05 -19.56 48.20
N GLY A 518 17.79 -18.36 48.75
CA GLY A 518 16.94 -18.15 49.92
C GLY A 518 15.47 -18.51 49.69
N ASP A 519 14.64 -18.26 50.71
CA ASP A 519 13.19 -18.48 50.63
C ASP A 519 12.41 -17.20 50.28
N GLU A 520 12.99 -16.02 50.54
CA GLU A 520 12.42 -14.71 50.23
C GLU A 520 13.43 -13.80 49.53
N TYR A 521 12.93 -12.94 48.65
CA TYR A 521 13.69 -11.90 47.97
C TYR A 521 13.07 -10.52 48.24
N LYS A 522 13.86 -9.61 48.80
CA LYS A 522 13.42 -8.28 49.22
C LYS A 522 13.86 -7.22 48.23
N VAL A 523 12.89 -6.49 47.66
CA VAL A 523 13.14 -5.38 46.73
C VAL A 523 12.63 -4.08 47.33
N LYS A 524 13.50 -3.07 47.40
CA LYS A 524 13.10 -1.71 47.78
C LYS A 524 12.72 -0.92 46.54
N ILE A 525 11.42 -0.69 46.32
CA ILE A 525 10.89 0.08 45.19
C ILE A 525 10.25 1.36 45.72
N ARG A 526 10.76 2.53 45.33
CA ARG A 526 10.20 3.85 45.70
C ARG A 526 9.94 4.02 47.21
N GLY A 527 10.85 3.50 48.04
CA GLY A 527 10.77 3.59 49.51
C GLY A 527 9.90 2.53 50.19
N ARG A 528 9.22 1.64 49.44
CA ARG A 528 8.50 0.47 49.97
C ARG A 528 9.35 -0.80 49.80
N GLU A 529 9.44 -1.60 50.85
CA GLU A 529 10.07 -2.93 50.82
C GLU A 529 9.01 -3.96 50.43
N LEU A 530 9.22 -4.65 49.32
CA LEU A 530 8.38 -5.76 48.86
C LEU A 530 9.17 -7.04 49.06
N SER A 531 8.63 -7.99 49.81
CA SER A 531 9.20 -9.34 49.94
C SER A 531 8.44 -10.30 49.01
N TYR A 532 9.18 -11.08 48.23
CA TYR A 532 8.63 -12.09 47.33
C TYR A 532 9.09 -13.47 47.78
N SER A 533 8.17 -14.44 47.88
CA SER A 533 8.57 -15.83 48.07
C SER A 533 9.30 -16.34 46.83
N LEU A 534 10.44 -17.00 47.02
CA LEU A 534 11.27 -17.53 45.94
C LEU A 534 10.92 -18.95 45.53
N LYS A 535 10.13 -19.66 46.35
CA LYS A 535 9.82 -21.09 46.15
C LYS A 535 8.34 -21.35 46.34
N THR A 536 7.77 -22.16 45.46
CA THR A 536 6.41 -22.68 45.59
C THR A 536 6.50 -24.19 45.84
N LYS A 537 5.82 -24.70 46.87
CA LYS A 537 5.84 -26.13 47.20
C LYS A 537 4.80 -26.87 46.34
N SER A 538 5.23 -27.93 45.64
CA SER A 538 4.32 -28.79 44.88
C SER A 538 3.46 -29.69 45.78
N LEU A 539 2.45 -30.35 45.22
CA LEU A 539 1.63 -31.34 45.95
C LEU A 539 2.46 -32.49 46.55
N SER A 540 3.55 -32.90 45.88
CA SER A 540 4.48 -33.92 46.38
C SER A 540 5.46 -33.39 47.44
N GLY A 541 5.41 -32.10 47.75
CA GLY A 541 6.26 -31.45 48.73
C GLY A 541 7.59 -30.91 48.21
N THR A 542 7.86 -31.04 46.91
CA THR A 542 9.09 -30.52 46.28
C THR A 542 9.05 -28.99 46.20
N PRO A 543 10.06 -28.26 46.70
CA PRO A 543 10.16 -26.82 46.50
C PRO A 543 10.57 -26.50 45.06
N VAL A 544 9.75 -25.74 44.34
CA VAL A 544 10.00 -25.29 42.96
C VAL A 544 10.44 -23.83 43.00
N PRO A 545 11.68 -23.50 42.58
CA PRO A 545 12.14 -22.11 42.56
C PRO A 545 11.39 -21.31 41.48
N ARG A 546 11.08 -20.05 41.77
CA ARG A 546 10.47 -19.13 40.80
C ARG A 546 11.43 -18.71 39.69
N VAL A 547 12.72 -18.62 40.01
CA VAL A 547 13.81 -18.37 39.06
C VAL A 547 14.91 -19.39 39.33
N ALA A 548 15.25 -20.18 38.31
CA ALA A 548 16.31 -21.18 38.40
C ALA A 548 17.60 -20.63 37.78
N LEU A 549 18.66 -20.53 38.58
CA LEU A 549 19.96 -20.06 38.11
C LEU A 549 20.80 -21.20 37.50
N PRO A 550 21.64 -20.93 36.49
CA PRO A 550 22.58 -21.90 35.96
C PRO A 550 23.62 -22.31 37.03
N LYS A 551 24.06 -23.58 36.95
CA LYS A 551 25.09 -24.17 37.83
C LYS A 551 26.46 -24.27 37.16
N TRP A 552 26.73 -23.40 36.20
CA TRP A 552 28.01 -23.40 35.49
C TRP A 552 29.15 -22.98 36.41
N GLN A 553 30.34 -23.47 36.10
CA GLN A 553 31.58 -23.10 36.78
C GLN A 553 32.49 -22.24 35.90
N ASP A 554 32.30 -22.26 34.58
CA ASP A 554 33.08 -21.43 33.66
C ASP A 554 32.63 -19.96 33.72
N ASP A 555 33.55 -19.07 34.11
CA ASP A 555 33.31 -17.63 34.14
C ASP A 555 32.89 -17.08 32.76
N GLY A 556 33.35 -17.72 31.68
CA GLY A 556 32.95 -17.37 30.32
C GLY A 556 31.47 -17.63 30.04
N GLU A 557 30.96 -18.82 30.39
CA GLU A 557 29.54 -19.15 30.23
C GLU A 557 28.66 -18.30 31.13
N ILE A 558 29.08 -18.08 32.39
CA ILE A 558 28.37 -17.22 33.33
C ILE A 558 28.24 -15.79 32.78
N LEU A 559 29.37 -15.20 32.36
CA LEU A 559 29.36 -13.82 31.84
C LEU A 559 28.57 -13.71 30.54
N HIS A 560 28.74 -14.67 29.64
CA HIS A 560 27.99 -14.70 28.38
C HIS A 560 26.48 -14.70 28.62
N TRP A 561 26.00 -15.52 29.57
CA TRP A 561 24.60 -15.55 29.96
C TRP A 561 24.14 -14.28 30.69
N LEU A 562 24.93 -13.74 31.62
CA LEU A 562 24.61 -12.48 32.32
C LEU A 562 24.49 -11.29 31.36
N LEU A 563 25.25 -11.28 30.26
CA LEU A 563 25.16 -10.25 29.24
C LEU A 563 23.99 -10.46 28.27
N ARG A 564 23.64 -11.71 27.94
CA ARG A 564 22.63 -12.00 26.90
C ARG A 564 21.23 -12.25 27.41
N GLU A 565 21.11 -12.87 28.58
CA GLU A 565 19.83 -13.43 29.03
C GLU A 565 19.48 -12.99 30.45
N ASN A 566 20.45 -13.03 31.36
CA ASN A 566 20.37 -12.61 32.77
C ASN A 566 19.10 -13.09 33.51
N VAL A 567 19.00 -12.75 34.80
CA VAL A 567 17.77 -12.94 35.58
C VAL A 567 16.71 -11.92 35.14
N PRO A 568 15.41 -12.25 35.29
CA PRO A 568 14.34 -11.27 35.09
C PRO A 568 14.57 -10.00 35.92
N GLY A 569 14.19 -8.83 35.40
CA GLY A 569 14.41 -7.54 36.06
C GLY A 569 15.84 -7.02 35.99
N SER A 570 16.74 -7.72 35.32
CA SER A 570 18.12 -7.27 35.07
C SER A 570 18.40 -7.18 33.58
N TYR A 571 19.17 -6.15 33.17
CA TYR A 571 19.55 -5.98 31.76
C TYR A 571 20.23 -7.25 31.20
N PRO A 572 19.93 -7.69 29.97
CA PRO A 572 19.11 -7.01 28.94
C PRO A 572 17.60 -7.28 29.03
N TYR A 573 17.12 -7.80 30.16
CA TYR A 573 15.70 -8.08 30.43
C TYR A 573 15.09 -9.16 29.55
N THR A 574 15.92 -10.04 28.97
CA THR A 574 15.48 -11.12 28.08
C THR A 574 14.49 -12.06 28.77
N ALA A 575 14.73 -12.39 30.04
CA ALA A 575 13.83 -13.23 30.83
C ALA A 575 12.64 -12.46 31.45
N GLY A 576 12.52 -11.16 31.20
CA GLY A 576 11.44 -10.30 31.70
C GLY A 576 11.95 -8.97 32.25
N VAL A 577 11.12 -7.93 32.15
CA VAL A 577 11.45 -6.56 32.63
C VAL A 577 11.29 -6.40 34.15
N PHE A 578 10.65 -7.35 34.82
CA PHE A 578 10.45 -7.37 36.28
C PHE A 578 11.12 -8.59 36.89
N ALA A 579 11.58 -8.47 38.14
CA ALA A 579 12.24 -9.57 38.85
C ALA A 579 11.31 -10.78 39.06
N PHE A 580 10.03 -10.53 39.36
CA PHE A 580 9.00 -11.55 39.54
C PHE A 580 7.68 -11.10 38.91
N LYS A 581 6.83 -12.07 38.54
CA LYS A 581 5.43 -11.80 38.18
C LYS A 581 4.67 -11.25 39.39
N ARG A 582 3.60 -10.48 39.15
CA ARG A 582 2.70 -10.02 40.21
C ARG A 582 1.95 -11.24 40.79
N GLU A 583 1.76 -11.27 42.10
CA GLU A 583 1.07 -12.38 42.78
C GLU A 583 -0.46 -12.26 42.78
N GLY A 584 -1.00 -11.06 42.55
CA GLY A 584 -2.44 -10.78 42.63
C GLY A 584 -3.06 -10.20 41.36
N GLU A 585 -2.36 -10.22 40.23
CA GLU A 585 -2.89 -9.77 38.94
C GLU A 585 -2.35 -10.67 37.84
N ASP A 586 -3.22 -11.48 37.26
CA ASP A 586 -2.89 -12.27 36.08
C ASP A 586 -2.77 -11.32 34.87
N PRO A 587 -1.78 -11.49 33.98
CA PRO A 587 -1.68 -10.69 32.74
C PRO A 587 -2.87 -10.90 31.77
N THR A 588 -3.79 -11.82 32.06
CA THR A 588 -4.97 -12.11 31.27
C THR A 588 -5.76 -10.83 30.96
N ARG A 589 -5.80 -10.50 29.68
CA ARG A 589 -6.61 -9.41 29.13
C ARG A 589 -7.52 -9.97 28.06
N MET A 590 -8.79 -10.11 28.40
CA MET A 590 -9.80 -10.64 27.49
C MET A 590 -10.38 -9.53 26.63
N PHE A 591 -10.41 -9.74 25.31
CA PHE A 591 -11.09 -8.84 24.38
C PHE A 591 -12.61 -9.02 24.48
N ALA A 592 -13.33 -7.91 24.53
CA ALA A 592 -14.79 -7.88 24.49
C ALA A 592 -15.28 -6.67 23.70
N GLY A 593 -16.36 -6.88 22.94
CA GLY A 593 -17.03 -5.87 22.13
C GLY A 593 -18.12 -6.55 21.32
N GLU A 594 -19.37 -6.42 21.76
CA GLU A 594 -20.53 -6.95 21.03
C GLU A 594 -21.77 -6.08 21.26
N GLY A 595 -22.46 -5.73 20.19
CA GLY A 595 -23.65 -4.88 20.26
C GLY A 595 -23.36 -3.47 20.75
N ASP A 596 -24.23 -2.95 21.61
CA ASP A 596 -24.13 -1.62 22.18
C ASP A 596 -23.16 -1.55 23.38
N ALA A 597 -22.95 -0.33 23.88
CA ALA A 597 -22.12 -0.08 25.06
C ALA A 597 -22.63 -0.87 26.29
N ALA A 598 -23.96 -1.00 26.46
CA ALA A 598 -24.54 -1.70 27.60
C ALA A 598 -24.24 -3.21 27.57
N ARG A 599 -24.35 -3.86 26.42
CA ARG A 599 -24.02 -5.29 26.24
C ARG A 599 -22.54 -5.54 26.39
N THR A 600 -21.71 -4.70 25.80
CA THR A 600 -20.25 -4.77 25.98
C THR A 600 -19.88 -4.59 27.46
N ASN A 601 -20.52 -3.66 28.18
CA ASN A 601 -20.31 -3.48 29.62
C ASN A 601 -20.70 -4.71 30.44
N ARG A 602 -21.84 -5.36 30.13
CA ARG A 602 -22.20 -6.64 30.76
C ARG A 602 -21.14 -7.72 30.51
N ARG A 603 -20.59 -7.79 29.30
CA ARG A 603 -19.50 -8.72 28.98
C ARG A 603 -18.24 -8.40 29.77
N PHE A 604 -17.88 -7.12 29.94
CA PHE A 604 -16.76 -6.75 30.79
C PHE A 604 -16.95 -7.25 32.21
N HIS A 605 -18.10 -6.96 32.84
CA HIS A 605 -18.38 -7.42 34.19
C HIS A 605 -18.35 -8.94 34.32
N TYR A 606 -18.87 -9.67 33.33
CA TYR A 606 -18.81 -11.13 33.31
C TYR A 606 -17.38 -11.66 33.22
N LEU A 607 -16.57 -11.09 32.30
CA LEU A 607 -15.18 -11.52 32.11
C LEU A 607 -14.29 -11.14 33.29
N SER A 608 -14.56 -10.02 33.95
CA SER A 608 -13.78 -9.53 35.09
C SER A 608 -14.35 -9.92 36.45
N GLU A 609 -15.38 -10.78 36.52
CA GLU A 609 -16.10 -11.09 37.77
C GLU A 609 -15.18 -11.65 38.85
N ASN A 610 -14.18 -12.44 38.43
CA ASN A 610 -13.22 -13.12 39.31
C ASN A 610 -11.79 -12.58 39.15
N SER A 611 -11.62 -11.41 38.53
CA SER A 611 -10.31 -10.78 38.30
C SER A 611 -9.81 -9.98 39.49
#